data_AF-A0A971WGA0-F1
#
_entry.id   AF-A0A971WGA0-F1
#
_cell.length_a   1.000
_cell.length_b   1.000
_cell.length_c   1.000
_cell.angle_alpha   90.00
_cell.angle_beta   90.00
_cell.angle_gamma   90.00
#
_symmetry.space_group_name_H-M   'P 1'
#
loop_
_entity.id
_entity.type
_entity.pdbx_description
1 polymer ?
#
loop_
_entity_poly.entity_id
_entity_poly.type
_entity_poly.pdbx_seq_one_letter_code
_entity_poly.pdbx_strand_id
1 'polypeptide(L)'
;AIDFLILQMIELEVIKKEEKETVRREFLSHPHKFQELLEPYQENLFFSPAQFFEASLGREAEELESPLPFLVPDAEILDVGRNSFEVLLTPSLYFQLTINEEVLSFYRKRKKNTPEREKIFWQEKLEEAREVVSCLNYRNQLLLRVLDYIVEREKDFLLRGFRHFVPLTQKEVAEGVGVSVSAVCQVLKEKSICFPDGVVRSVKFFFDSSYPVKEMMKLILAQEAPHRPLSDREIVKELEKKGFHIARRTCALYREEMGVLPSYLRKKLKEK
;
A
#
# COMPACT_ATOMS: atom_id res chain seq x y z
N ALA A 1 -5.81 4.87 28.53
CA ALA A 1 -6.91 5.78 28.17
C ALA A 1 -7.30 6.65 29.37
N ILE A 2 -7.89 6.08 30.44
CA ILE A 2 -8.35 6.86 31.62
C ILE A 2 -7.23 7.69 32.26
N ASP A 3 -6.05 7.10 32.47
CA ASP A 3 -4.91 7.84 33.05
C ASP A 3 -4.46 9.03 32.20
N PHE A 4 -4.67 8.97 30.89
CA PHE A 4 -4.33 10.05 29.96
C PHE A 4 -5.39 11.14 30.00
N LEU A 5 -6.68 10.78 30.02
CA LEU A 5 -7.77 11.74 30.22
C LEU A 5 -7.63 12.49 31.54
N ILE A 6 -7.29 11.80 32.63
CA ILE A 6 -7.08 12.47 33.93
C ILE A 6 -5.87 13.42 33.88
N LEU A 7 -4.82 13.08 33.13
CA LEU A 7 -3.68 13.98 32.93
C LEU A 7 -4.09 15.24 32.15
N GLN A 8 -4.91 15.09 31.10
CA GLN A 8 -5.45 16.22 30.34
C GLN A 8 -6.39 17.10 31.18
N MET A 9 -7.22 16.49 32.04
CA MET A 9 -8.09 17.25 32.94
C MET A 9 -7.30 18.05 34.00
N ILE A 10 -6.14 17.55 34.44
CA ILE A 10 -5.24 18.30 35.32
C ILE A 10 -4.60 19.47 34.56
N GLU A 11 -4.24 19.27 33.30
CA GLU A 11 -3.63 20.29 32.44
C GLU A 11 -4.64 21.39 32.05
N LEU A 12 -5.91 21.05 31.88
CA LEU A 12 -7.03 21.98 31.68
C LEU A 12 -7.57 22.59 32.99
N GLU A 13 -6.89 22.34 34.12
CA GLU A 13 -7.25 22.81 35.48
C GLU A 13 -8.64 22.39 35.98
N VAL A 14 -9.25 21.37 35.37
CA VAL A 14 -10.57 20.84 35.75
C VAL A 14 -10.50 20.06 37.07
N ILE A 15 -9.36 19.38 37.33
CA ILE A 15 -9.13 18.59 38.54
C ILE A 15 -7.75 18.93 39.11
N LYS A 16 -7.64 18.96 40.44
CA LYS A 16 -6.33 19.14 41.11
C LYS A 16 -5.52 17.85 41.09
N LYS A 17 -4.20 17.98 40.93
CA LYS A 17 -3.25 16.85 40.88
C LYS A 17 -3.35 15.91 42.10
N GLU A 18 -3.77 16.44 43.25
CA GLU A 18 -3.96 15.71 44.52
C GLU A 18 -5.17 14.77 44.50
N GLU A 19 -6.16 15.02 43.64
CA GLU A 19 -7.42 14.28 43.58
C GLU A 19 -7.40 13.15 42.54
N LYS A 20 -6.26 12.97 41.85
CA LYS A 20 -6.08 12.02 40.73
C LYS A 20 -6.54 10.60 41.05
N GLU A 21 -6.18 10.06 42.22
CA GLU A 21 -6.52 8.68 42.59
C GLU A 21 -7.99 8.51 42.96
N THR A 22 -8.59 9.53 43.58
CA THR A 22 -10.01 9.56 43.95
C THR A 22 -10.87 9.59 42.69
N VAL A 23 -10.54 10.50 41.76
CA VAL A 23 -11.24 10.61 40.47
C VAL A 23 -11.06 9.35 39.64
N ARG A 24 -9.86 8.75 39.62
CA ARG A 24 -9.64 7.48 38.92
C ARG A 24 -10.56 6.36 39.42
N ARG A 25 -10.72 6.25 40.74
CA ARG A 25 -11.63 5.27 41.35
C ARG A 25 -13.09 5.58 41.04
N GLU A 26 -13.47 6.85 41.12
CA GLU A 26 -14.83 7.28 40.86
C GLU A 26 -15.23 7.06 39.39
N PHE A 27 -14.33 7.36 38.45
CA PHE A 27 -14.51 7.15 37.01
C PHE A 27 -14.78 5.68 36.65
N LEU A 28 -14.09 4.74 37.32
CA LEU A 28 -14.31 3.31 37.12
C LEU A 28 -15.65 2.82 37.70
N SER A 29 -16.15 3.49 38.74
CA SER A 29 -17.37 3.09 39.44
C SER A 29 -18.66 3.73 38.88
N HIS A 30 -18.59 4.98 38.41
CA HIS A 30 -19.74 5.76 37.97
C HIS A 30 -19.40 6.56 36.70
N PRO A 31 -19.21 5.90 35.55
CA PRO A 31 -18.74 6.54 34.31
C PRO A 31 -19.69 7.61 33.76
N HIS A 32 -21.00 7.50 34.03
CA HIS A 32 -22.02 8.43 33.56
C HIS A 32 -21.91 9.84 34.18
N LYS A 33 -21.43 9.95 35.44
CA LYS A 33 -21.26 11.27 36.10
C LYS A 33 -20.18 12.12 35.44
N PHE A 34 -19.20 11.47 34.81
CA PHE A 34 -18.12 12.16 34.12
C PHE A 34 -18.52 12.63 32.72
N GLN A 35 -19.62 12.12 32.16
CA GLN A 35 -20.12 12.57 30.87
C GLN A 35 -20.55 14.05 30.94
N GLU A 36 -21.31 14.42 31.99
CA GLU A 36 -21.72 15.81 32.24
C GLU A 36 -20.54 16.74 32.55
N LEU A 37 -19.52 16.24 33.27
CA LEU A 37 -18.31 17.01 33.59
C LEU A 37 -17.40 17.25 32.38
N LEU A 38 -17.38 16.31 31.42
CA LEU A 38 -16.51 16.36 30.25
C LEU A 38 -17.18 17.03 29.04
N GLU A 39 -18.52 17.10 29.00
CA GLU A 39 -19.31 17.76 27.95
C GLU A 39 -18.79 19.15 27.54
N PRO A 40 -18.42 20.06 28.46
CA PRO A 40 -17.92 21.39 28.09
C PRO A 40 -16.54 21.37 27.43
N TYR A 41 -15.79 20.28 27.58
CA TYR A 41 -14.38 20.16 27.18
C TYR A 41 -14.18 19.11 26.08
N GLN A 42 -15.25 18.54 25.52
CA GLN A 42 -15.17 17.47 24.52
C GLN A 42 -14.33 17.84 23.29
N GLU A 43 -14.34 19.10 22.88
CA GLU A 43 -13.57 19.58 21.72
C GLU A 43 -12.05 19.64 21.99
N ASN A 44 -11.64 19.70 23.26
CA ASN A 44 -10.24 19.86 23.66
C ASN A 44 -9.64 18.61 24.35
N LEU A 45 -10.45 17.56 24.53
CA LEU A 45 -10.04 16.32 25.16
C LEU A 45 -9.72 15.26 24.11
N PHE A 46 -8.61 14.56 24.28
CA PHE A 46 -8.19 13.50 23.35
C PHE A 46 -8.22 12.14 24.06
N PHE A 47 -8.82 11.14 23.44
CA PHE A 47 -9.01 9.82 24.06
C PHE A 47 -7.72 9.01 24.18
N SER A 48 -6.68 9.40 23.44
CA SER A 48 -5.36 8.76 23.50
C SER A 48 -4.20 9.73 23.31
N PRO A 49 -3.01 9.39 23.81
CA PRO A 49 -1.78 10.14 23.55
C PRO A 49 -1.47 10.30 22.05
N ALA A 50 -1.84 9.31 21.24
CA ALA A 50 -1.66 9.35 19.79
C ALA A 50 -2.50 10.47 19.15
N GLN A 51 -3.78 10.56 19.52
CA GLN A 51 -4.67 11.62 19.02
C GLN A 51 -4.20 13.04 19.40
N PHE A 52 -3.70 13.23 20.63
CA PHE A 52 -3.14 14.52 21.07
C PHE A 52 -1.86 14.88 20.29
N PHE A 53 -0.97 13.90 20.09
CA PHE A 53 0.25 14.08 19.30
C PHE A 53 -0.06 14.39 17.83
N GLU A 54 -1.10 13.79 17.27
CA GLU A 54 -1.53 14.02 15.89
C GLU A 54 -2.19 15.39 15.71
N ALA A 55 -3.03 15.83 16.67
CA ALA A 55 -3.65 17.15 16.63
C ALA A 55 -2.63 18.30 16.78
N SER A 56 -1.60 18.10 17.60
CA SER A 56 -0.52 19.08 17.79
C SER A 56 0.41 19.22 16.57
N LEU A 57 0.34 18.30 15.60
CA LEU A 57 1.11 18.37 14.35
C LEU A 57 0.46 19.26 13.27
N GLY A 58 -0.66 19.93 13.55
CA GLY A 58 -1.23 20.96 12.67
C GLY A 58 -1.64 20.46 11.28
N ARG A 59 -1.91 19.17 11.14
CA ARG A 59 -2.43 18.58 9.89
C ARG A 59 -3.95 18.74 9.87
N GLU A 60 -4.43 19.40 8.83
CA GLU A 60 -5.87 19.55 8.54
C GLU A 60 -6.55 18.18 8.61
N ALA A 61 -7.63 18.11 9.40
CA ALA A 61 -8.31 16.88 9.81
C ALA A 61 -9.01 16.11 8.66
N GLU A 62 -8.79 16.47 7.40
CA GLU A 62 -9.41 15.83 6.23
C GLU A 62 -8.61 14.63 5.68
N GLU A 63 -7.34 14.44 6.05
CA GLU A 63 -6.53 13.32 5.52
C GLU A 63 -6.59 12.01 6.34
N LEU A 64 -7.22 12.00 7.54
CA LEU A 64 -7.13 10.87 8.47
C LEU A 64 -8.26 9.82 8.41
N GLU A 65 -9.17 9.89 7.44
CA GLU A 65 -10.16 8.81 7.21
C GLU A 65 -9.64 7.63 6.36
N SER A 66 -8.38 7.62 5.94
CA SER A 66 -7.81 6.41 5.33
C SER A 66 -7.04 5.59 6.36
N PRO A 67 -7.53 4.40 6.81
CA PRO A 67 -6.59 3.37 7.21
C PRO A 67 -5.58 3.23 6.06
N LEU A 68 -4.28 3.11 6.36
CA LEU A 68 -3.24 2.78 5.36
C LEU A 68 -3.89 1.84 4.35
N PRO A 69 -4.02 2.20 3.06
CA PRO A 69 -4.86 1.43 2.16
C PRO A 69 -4.34 0.01 2.21
N PHE A 70 -5.13 -0.91 2.78
CA PHE A 70 -4.83 -2.33 2.70
C PHE A 70 -4.85 -2.62 1.21
N LEU A 71 -3.65 -2.67 0.61
CA LEU A 71 -3.51 -2.98 -0.80
C LEU A 71 -4.03 -4.40 -0.96
N VAL A 72 -5.21 -4.53 -1.57
CA VAL A 72 -5.73 -5.84 -1.93
C VAL A 72 -4.90 -6.30 -3.13
N PRO A 73 -4.27 -7.48 -3.06
CA PRO A 73 -3.41 -7.94 -4.14
C PRO A 73 -4.25 -8.30 -5.36
N ASP A 74 -3.93 -7.71 -6.51
CA ASP A 74 -4.50 -8.05 -7.82
C ASP A 74 -3.93 -9.37 -8.36
N ALA A 75 -2.74 -9.75 -7.88
CA ALA A 75 -2.06 -10.99 -8.23
C ALA A 75 -1.19 -11.46 -7.05
N GLU A 76 -0.84 -12.74 -7.05
CA GLU A 76 0.02 -13.38 -6.06
C GLU A 76 1.14 -14.14 -6.76
N ILE A 77 2.36 -14.02 -6.24
CA ILE A 77 3.52 -14.80 -6.68
C ILE A 77 3.62 -16.02 -5.78
N LEU A 78 3.50 -17.21 -6.37
CA LEU A 78 3.69 -18.47 -5.68
C LEU A 78 5.08 -19.03 -5.96
N ASP A 79 5.75 -19.50 -4.91
CA ASP A 79 6.95 -20.34 -5.05
C ASP A 79 6.48 -21.79 -5.27
N VAL A 80 6.63 -22.27 -6.50
CA VAL A 80 6.27 -23.65 -6.89
C VAL A 80 7.41 -24.64 -6.69
N GLY A 81 8.52 -24.20 -6.08
CA GLY A 81 9.74 -24.97 -5.87
C GLY A 81 10.64 -24.99 -7.11
N ARG A 82 11.84 -25.58 -6.96
CA ARG A 82 12.88 -25.69 -8.01
C ARG A 82 13.30 -24.34 -8.63
N ASN A 83 13.29 -23.26 -7.85
CA ASN A 83 13.62 -21.91 -8.30
C ASN A 83 12.68 -21.39 -9.41
N SER A 84 11.43 -21.86 -9.44
CA SER A 84 10.38 -21.34 -10.30
C SER A 84 9.29 -20.65 -9.48
N PHE A 85 8.80 -19.54 -10.03
CA PHE A 85 7.68 -18.79 -9.49
C PHE A 85 6.56 -18.75 -10.51
N GLU A 86 5.32 -18.82 -10.04
CA GLU A 86 4.13 -18.67 -10.88
C GLU A 86 3.31 -17.50 -10.37
N VAL A 87 2.67 -16.77 -11.30
CA VAL A 87 1.75 -15.69 -10.94
C VAL A 87 0.32 -16.18 -11.04
N LEU A 88 -0.45 -16.00 -9.98
CA LEU A 88 -1.90 -16.21 -9.99
C LEU A 88 -2.62 -14.88 -9.87
N LEU A 89 -3.62 -14.64 -10.70
CA LEU A 89 -4.50 -13.49 -10.55
C LEU A 89 -5.53 -13.79 -9.44
N THR A 90 -5.71 -12.86 -8.51
CA THR A 90 -6.63 -13.02 -7.38
C THR A 90 -8.09 -13.07 -7.88
N PRO A 91 -8.79 -14.22 -7.84
CA PRO A 91 -10.06 -14.39 -8.55
C PRO A 91 -11.19 -13.48 -8.06
N SER A 92 -11.19 -13.09 -6.78
CA SER A 92 -12.23 -12.25 -6.18
C SER A 92 -12.29 -10.83 -6.74
N LEU A 93 -11.21 -10.35 -7.36
CA LEU A 93 -11.12 -9.01 -7.96
C LEU A 93 -11.43 -8.97 -9.46
N TYR A 94 -11.55 -10.13 -10.11
CA TYR A 94 -11.87 -10.23 -11.53
C TYR A 94 -13.21 -10.95 -11.70
N PHE A 95 -14.27 -10.16 -11.87
CA PHE A 95 -15.58 -10.68 -12.23
C PHE A 95 -15.45 -11.56 -13.49
N GLN A 96 -15.78 -12.85 -13.38
CA GLN A 96 -16.04 -13.68 -14.55
C GLN A 96 -17.38 -13.23 -15.12
N LEU A 97 -17.36 -12.16 -15.92
CA LEU A 97 -18.53 -11.68 -16.62
C LEU A 97 -18.97 -12.76 -17.61
N THR A 98 -20.11 -13.36 -17.32
CA THR A 98 -20.79 -14.29 -18.20
C THR A 98 -22.05 -13.64 -18.75
N ILE A 99 -22.38 -13.94 -20.00
CA ILE A 99 -23.63 -13.47 -20.58
C ILE A 99 -24.75 -14.29 -19.95
N ASN A 100 -25.79 -13.61 -19.43
CA ASN A 100 -26.91 -14.29 -18.79
C ASN A 100 -27.62 -15.26 -19.77
N GLU A 101 -27.49 -16.55 -19.50
CA GLU A 101 -28.09 -17.63 -20.30
C GLU A 101 -29.62 -17.59 -20.33
N GLU A 102 -30.28 -17.02 -19.32
CA GLU A 102 -31.74 -16.86 -19.31
C GLU A 102 -32.20 -15.91 -20.41
N VAL A 103 -31.48 -14.80 -20.60
CA VAL A 103 -31.75 -13.83 -21.68
C VAL A 103 -31.50 -14.49 -23.05
N LEU A 104 -30.41 -15.25 -23.17
CA LEU A 104 -30.11 -16.04 -24.37
C LEU A 104 -31.20 -17.09 -24.66
N SER A 105 -31.71 -17.75 -23.62
CA SER A 105 -32.75 -18.78 -23.74
C SER A 105 -34.12 -18.18 -24.07
N PHE A 106 -34.46 -17.04 -23.49
CA PHE A 106 -35.67 -16.27 -23.78
C PHE A 106 -35.70 -15.84 -25.25
N TYR A 107 -34.56 -15.39 -25.78
CA TYR A 107 -34.41 -15.07 -27.20
C TYR A 107 -34.48 -16.31 -28.10
N ARG A 108 -33.73 -17.39 -27.77
CA ARG A 108 -33.74 -18.65 -28.55
C ARG A 108 -35.13 -19.29 -28.63
N LYS A 109 -35.96 -19.12 -27.59
CA LYS A 109 -37.34 -19.65 -27.51
C LYS A 109 -38.38 -18.80 -28.25
N ARG A 110 -38.11 -17.52 -28.56
CA ARG A 110 -38.95 -16.65 -29.41
C ARG A 110 -38.87 -17.04 -30.90
N LYS A 111 -39.13 -18.31 -31.22
CA LYS A 111 -39.32 -18.80 -32.59
C LYS A 111 -40.80 -18.70 -32.97
N LYS A 112 -41.19 -17.56 -33.59
CA LYS A 112 -42.02 -17.46 -34.82
C LYS A 112 -42.68 -16.08 -35.03
N ASN A 113 -42.97 -15.29 -33.98
CA ASN A 113 -43.75 -14.04 -34.10
C ASN A 113 -43.04 -12.74 -33.64
N THR A 114 -41.72 -12.75 -33.50
CA THR A 114 -40.98 -11.53 -33.07
C THR A 114 -40.69 -10.63 -34.27
N PRO A 115 -40.99 -9.31 -34.21
CA PRO A 115 -40.72 -8.39 -35.29
C PRO A 115 -39.21 -8.32 -35.58
N GLU A 116 -38.86 -8.18 -36.86
CA GLU A 116 -37.48 -8.24 -37.35
C GLU A 116 -36.56 -7.18 -36.72
N ARG A 117 -37.12 -5.99 -36.45
CA ARG A 117 -36.41 -4.90 -35.75
C ARG A 117 -35.97 -5.29 -34.34
N GLU A 118 -36.81 -5.99 -33.58
CA GLU A 118 -36.43 -6.47 -32.24
C GLU A 118 -35.32 -7.53 -32.33
N LYS A 119 -35.36 -8.40 -33.35
CA LYS A 119 -34.32 -9.44 -33.52
C LYS A 119 -32.93 -8.83 -33.76
N ILE A 120 -32.85 -7.83 -34.63
CA ILE A 120 -31.61 -7.12 -34.97
C ILE A 120 -31.08 -6.39 -33.73
N PHE A 121 -31.92 -5.64 -33.02
CA PHE A 121 -31.53 -4.94 -31.79
C PHE A 121 -30.92 -5.87 -30.74
N TRP A 122 -31.54 -7.03 -30.50
CA TRP A 122 -31.00 -7.99 -29.53
C TRP A 122 -29.73 -8.70 -30.01
N GLN A 123 -29.56 -8.89 -31.32
CA GLN A 123 -28.30 -9.42 -31.89
C GLN A 123 -27.16 -8.44 -31.67
N GLU A 124 -27.37 -7.15 -31.99
CA GLU A 124 -26.38 -6.08 -31.75
C GLU A 124 -25.99 -6.01 -30.27
N LYS A 125 -26.97 -6.03 -29.36
CA LYS A 125 -26.70 -6.02 -27.91
C LYS A 125 -25.93 -7.24 -27.42
N LEU A 126 -26.17 -8.41 -28.02
CA LEU A 126 -25.41 -9.62 -27.69
C LEU A 126 -23.98 -9.56 -28.23
N GLU A 127 -23.75 -8.97 -29.39
CA GLU A 127 -22.42 -8.74 -29.94
C GLU A 127 -21.64 -7.75 -29.09
N GLU A 128 -22.24 -6.61 -28.74
CA GLU A 128 -21.66 -5.63 -27.80
C GLU A 128 -21.26 -6.31 -26.47
N ALA A 129 -22.14 -7.12 -25.89
CA ALA A 129 -21.86 -7.84 -24.66
C ALA A 129 -20.69 -8.83 -24.80
N ARG A 130 -20.61 -9.54 -25.94
CA ARG A 130 -19.50 -10.47 -26.22
C ARG A 130 -18.18 -9.74 -26.37
N GLU A 131 -18.18 -8.58 -27.03
CA GLU A 131 -16.99 -7.74 -27.17
C GLU A 131 -16.48 -7.28 -25.81
N VAL A 132 -17.36 -6.85 -24.91
CA VAL A 132 -16.98 -6.46 -23.54
C VAL A 132 -16.32 -7.63 -22.79
N VAL A 133 -16.91 -8.83 -22.85
CA VAL A 133 -16.34 -10.03 -22.22
C VAL A 133 -14.98 -10.39 -22.83
N SER A 134 -14.86 -10.30 -24.16
CA SER A 134 -13.61 -10.54 -24.87
C SER A 134 -12.50 -9.56 -24.45
N CYS A 135 -12.82 -8.26 -24.38
CA CYS A 135 -11.90 -7.22 -23.95
C CYS A 135 -11.45 -7.42 -22.49
N LEU A 136 -12.35 -7.84 -21.60
CA LEU A 136 -12.02 -8.14 -20.21
C LEU A 136 -11.07 -9.34 -20.10
N ASN A 137 -11.36 -10.41 -20.84
CA ASN A 137 -10.50 -11.59 -20.90
C ASN A 137 -9.11 -11.25 -21.45
N TYR A 138 -9.06 -10.46 -22.52
CA TYR A 138 -7.80 -9.99 -23.08
C TYR A 138 -6.99 -9.17 -22.07
N ARG A 139 -7.63 -8.26 -21.33
CA ARG A 139 -6.98 -7.47 -20.27
C ARG A 139 -6.37 -8.37 -19.20
N ASN A 140 -7.12 -9.37 -18.73
CA ASN A 140 -6.65 -10.28 -17.68
C ASN A 140 -5.50 -11.17 -18.19
N GLN A 141 -5.60 -11.69 -19.42
CA GLN A 141 -4.52 -12.45 -20.05
C GLN A 141 -3.26 -11.59 -20.25
N LEU A 142 -3.43 -10.33 -20.67
CA LEU A 142 -2.32 -9.41 -20.84
C LEU A 142 -1.63 -9.10 -19.50
N LEU A 143 -2.42 -8.84 -18.45
CA LEU A 143 -1.89 -8.63 -17.10
C LEU A 143 -1.06 -9.83 -16.63
N LEU A 144 -1.61 -11.05 -16.77
CA LEU A 144 -0.89 -12.27 -16.41
C LEU A 144 0.43 -12.40 -17.18
N ARG A 145 0.39 -12.26 -18.51
CA ARG A 145 1.61 -12.34 -19.35
C ARG A 145 2.66 -11.29 -18.97
N VAL A 146 2.24 -10.08 -18.64
CA VAL A 146 3.14 -9.00 -18.21
C VAL A 146 3.76 -9.32 -16.85
N LEU A 147 2.96 -9.79 -15.89
CA LEU A 147 3.46 -10.15 -14.56
C LEU A 147 4.38 -11.38 -14.60
N ASP A 148 4.04 -12.40 -15.38
CA ASP A 148 4.89 -13.57 -15.59
C ASP A 148 6.26 -13.17 -16.15
N TYR A 149 6.27 -12.27 -17.14
CA TYR A 149 7.52 -11.75 -17.70
C TYR A 149 8.35 -10.99 -16.65
N ILE A 150 7.72 -10.14 -15.84
CA ILE A 150 8.40 -9.40 -14.76
C ILE A 150 8.99 -10.38 -13.74
N VAL A 151 8.21 -11.35 -13.28
CA VAL A 151 8.63 -12.35 -12.29
C VAL A 151 9.76 -13.23 -12.82
N GLU A 152 9.71 -13.62 -14.09
CA GLU A 152 10.78 -14.37 -14.76
C GLU A 152 12.10 -13.58 -14.78
N ARG A 153 12.03 -12.27 -15.04
CA ARG A 153 13.22 -11.40 -15.06
C ARG A 153 13.77 -11.14 -13.66
N GLU A 154 12.89 -11.06 -12.66
CA GLU A 154 13.24 -10.79 -11.25
C GLU A 154 13.39 -12.05 -10.39
N LYS A 155 13.59 -13.22 -10.98
CA LYS A 155 13.83 -14.48 -10.26
C LYS A 155 14.93 -14.38 -9.22
N ASP A 156 16.04 -13.73 -9.58
CA ASP A 156 17.18 -13.59 -8.70
C ASP A 156 16.89 -12.74 -7.47
N PHE A 157 16.07 -11.69 -7.64
CA PHE A 157 15.57 -10.88 -6.54
C PHE A 157 14.65 -11.68 -5.62
N LEU A 158 13.71 -12.45 -6.19
CA LEU A 158 12.79 -13.27 -5.41
C LEU A 158 13.52 -14.36 -4.59
N LEU A 159 14.61 -14.93 -5.13
CA LEU A 159 15.39 -15.97 -4.45
C LEU A 159 16.42 -15.42 -3.46
N ARG A 160 17.07 -14.30 -3.79
CA ARG A 160 18.29 -13.84 -3.11
C ARG A 160 18.15 -12.43 -2.49
N GLY A 161 16.97 -11.83 -2.58
CA GLY A 161 16.62 -10.54 -1.99
C GLY A 161 17.13 -9.30 -2.75
N PHE A 162 16.93 -8.12 -2.15
CA PHE A 162 17.09 -6.80 -2.76
C PHE A 162 18.44 -6.51 -3.43
N ARG A 163 19.52 -7.21 -3.05
CA ARG A 163 20.84 -7.05 -3.69
C ARG A 163 20.83 -7.49 -5.16
N HIS A 164 19.92 -8.39 -5.52
CA HIS A 164 19.80 -8.94 -6.87
C HIS A 164 18.62 -8.34 -7.63
N PHE A 165 18.02 -7.27 -7.11
CA PHE A 165 16.95 -6.53 -7.78
C PHE A 165 17.51 -5.74 -8.96
N VAL A 166 16.94 -5.95 -10.14
CA VAL A 166 17.34 -5.26 -11.37
C VAL A 166 16.13 -4.46 -11.86
N PRO A 167 16.12 -3.13 -11.70
CA PRO A 167 14.96 -2.34 -12.14
C PRO A 167 14.74 -2.53 -13.65
N LEU A 168 13.52 -2.90 -14.01
CA LEU A 168 13.11 -3.09 -15.40
C LEU A 168 12.63 -1.77 -15.98
N THR A 169 12.69 -1.65 -17.30
CA THR A 169 12.00 -0.57 -18.01
C THR A 169 10.69 -1.07 -18.61
N GLN A 170 9.66 -0.21 -18.66
CA GLN A 170 8.38 -0.55 -19.31
C GLN A 170 8.56 -0.90 -20.79
N LYS A 171 9.60 -0.34 -21.44
CA LYS A 171 9.98 -0.65 -22.81
C LYS A 171 10.48 -2.09 -22.94
N GLU A 172 11.38 -2.54 -22.06
CA GLU A 172 11.86 -3.93 -22.05
C GLU A 172 10.72 -4.92 -21.83
N VAL A 173 9.77 -4.60 -20.95
CA VAL A 173 8.59 -5.44 -20.72
C VAL A 173 7.68 -5.47 -21.95
N ALA A 174 7.45 -4.33 -22.58
CA ALA A 174 6.65 -4.23 -23.79
C ALA A 174 7.24 -5.05 -24.96
N GLU A 175 8.55 -4.96 -25.16
CA GLU A 175 9.29 -5.73 -26.18
C GLU A 175 9.25 -7.24 -25.86
N GLY A 176 9.45 -7.63 -24.60
CA GLY A 176 9.42 -9.02 -24.17
C GLY A 176 8.06 -9.70 -24.31
N VAL A 177 6.97 -8.95 -24.10
CA VAL A 177 5.59 -9.45 -24.21
C VAL A 177 5.01 -9.28 -25.62
N GLY A 178 5.61 -8.42 -26.46
CA GLY A 178 5.16 -8.14 -27.82
C GLY A 178 3.95 -7.20 -27.89
N VAL A 179 3.89 -6.20 -27.00
CA VAL A 179 2.79 -5.22 -26.94
C VAL A 179 3.34 -3.79 -26.95
N SER A 180 2.47 -2.79 -27.08
CA SER A 180 2.89 -1.39 -26.98
C SER A 180 3.19 -1.00 -25.53
N VAL A 181 4.11 -0.04 -25.35
CA VAL A 181 4.45 0.50 -24.01
C VAL A 181 3.21 1.06 -23.32
N SER A 182 2.34 1.76 -24.06
CA SER A 182 1.08 2.29 -23.53
C SER A 182 0.16 1.20 -22.97
N ALA A 183 0.09 0.03 -23.62
CA ALA A 183 -0.69 -1.09 -23.13
C ALA A 183 -0.14 -1.62 -21.80
N VAL A 184 1.19 -1.75 -21.66
CA VAL A 184 1.85 -2.14 -20.40
C VAL A 184 1.55 -1.13 -19.30
N CYS A 185 1.71 0.17 -19.58
CA CYS A 185 1.41 1.24 -18.61
C CYS A 185 -0.04 1.18 -18.12
N GLN A 186 -1.00 0.96 -19.03
CA GLN A 186 -2.41 0.89 -18.70
C GLN A 186 -2.76 -0.36 -17.90
N VAL A 187 -2.23 -1.52 -18.29
CA VAL A 187 -2.48 -2.79 -17.59
C VAL A 187 -1.91 -2.79 -16.18
N LEU A 188 -0.74 -2.18 -15.96
CA LEU A 188 -0.06 -2.12 -14.66
C LEU A 188 -0.51 -0.97 -13.76
N LYS A 189 -1.34 -0.06 -14.27
CA LYS A 189 -1.79 1.10 -13.51
C LYS A 189 -2.57 0.65 -12.27
N GLU A 190 -2.16 1.13 -11.10
CA GLU A 190 -2.80 0.86 -9.81
C GLU A 190 -2.90 -0.65 -9.48
N LYS A 191 -2.02 -1.46 -10.08
CA LYS A 191 -1.93 -2.88 -9.78
C LYS A 191 -1.01 -3.14 -8.59
N SER A 192 -1.40 -4.10 -7.77
CA SER A 192 -0.62 -4.57 -6.63
C SER A 192 -0.44 -6.08 -6.68
N ILE A 193 0.69 -6.56 -6.18
CA ILE A 193 1.06 -7.97 -6.19
C ILE A 193 1.49 -8.40 -4.79
N CYS A 194 1.02 -9.57 -4.37
CA CYS A 194 1.47 -10.25 -3.16
C CYS A 194 2.74 -11.05 -3.47
N PHE A 195 3.78 -10.84 -2.68
CA PHE A 195 5.03 -11.58 -2.76
C PHE A 195 4.95 -12.89 -1.94
N PRO A 196 5.88 -13.85 -2.17
CA PRO A 196 5.90 -15.11 -1.41
C PRO A 196 6.09 -14.92 0.11
N ASP A 197 6.64 -13.77 0.53
CA ASP A 197 6.79 -13.37 1.93
C ASP A 197 5.49 -12.83 2.56
N GLY A 198 4.39 -12.77 1.80
CA GLY A 198 3.09 -12.25 2.22
C GLY A 198 2.97 -10.73 2.14
N VAL A 199 4.00 -10.02 1.66
CA VAL A 199 3.97 -8.57 1.54
C VAL A 199 3.29 -8.16 0.23
N VAL A 200 2.29 -7.29 0.31
CA VAL A 200 1.65 -6.70 -0.88
C VAL A 200 2.35 -5.40 -1.26
N ARG A 201 2.76 -5.28 -2.52
CA ARG A 201 3.39 -4.05 -3.05
C ARG A 201 2.77 -3.67 -4.40
N SER A 202 2.84 -2.38 -4.75
CA SER A 202 2.46 -1.95 -6.10
C SER A 202 3.44 -2.52 -7.14
N VAL A 203 2.94 -2.93 -8.31
CA VAL A 203 3.76 -3.42 -9.43
C VAL A 203 4.72 -2.34 -9.95
N LYS A 204 4.42 -1.05 -9.70
CA LYS A 204 5.33 0.06 -10.01
C LYS A 204 6.71 -0.09 -9.37
N PHE A 205 6.79 -0.82 -8.26
CA PHE A 205 8.03 -1.17 -7.57
C PHE A 205 9.11 -1.72 -8.53
N PHE A 206 8.75 -2.61 -9.45
CA PHE A 206 9.71 -3.25 -10.38
C PHE A 206 10.38 -2.27 -11.37
N PHE A 207 9.84 -1.06 -11.51
CA PHE A 207 10.34 -0.03 -12.42
C PHE A 207 11.05 1.11 -11.67
N ASP A 208 11.11 1.07 -10.33
CA ASP A 208 11.75 2.10 -9.53
C ASP A 208 13.20 1.71 -9.20
N SER A 209 14.14 2.32 -9.92
CA SER A 209 15.57 2.12 -9.70
C SER A 209 16.07 2.62 -8.35
N SER A 210 15.34 3.54 -7.71
CA SER A 210 15.71 4.08 -6.39
C SER A 210 15.30 3.16 -5.24
N TYR A 211 14.31 2.31 -5.45
CA TYR A 211 13.72 1.48 -4.40
C TYR A 211 14.71 0.54 -3.70
N PRO A 212 15.52 -0.31 -4.38
CA PRO A 212 16.40 -1.25 -3.69
C PRO A 212 17.43 -0.52 -2.81
N VAL A 213 17.87 0.66 -3.24
CA VAL A 213 18.76 1.53 -2.48
C VAL A 213 18.03 2.08 -1.24
N LYS A 214 16.81 2.59 -1.39
CA LYS A 214 15.99 3.12 -0.29
C LYS A 214 15.67 2.05 0.75
N GLU A 215 15.31 0.84 0.35
CA GLU A 215 15.10 -0.27 1.29
C GLU A 215 16.39 -0.66 2.02
N MET A 216 17.51 -0.71 1.31
CA MET A 216 18.78 -0.98 1.97
C MET A 216 19.18 0.15 2.94
N MET A 217 18.88 1.39 2.60
CA MET A 217 19.03 2.54 3.50
C MET A 217 18.16 2.39 4.74
N LYS A 218 16.90 1.96 4.61
CA LYS A 218 16.02 1.68 5.78
C LYS A 218 16.65 0.65 6.70
N LEU A 219 17.19 -0.45 6.16
CA LEU A 219 17.84 -1.49 6.95
C LEU A 219 19.09 -0.97 7.68
N ILE A 220 19.91 -0.15 7.02
CA ILE A 220 21.09 0.48 7.62
C ILE A 220 20.68 1.43 8.75
N LEU A 221 19.66 2.26 8.49
CA LEU A 221 19.16 3.24 9.45
C LEU A 221 18.48 2.59 10.65
N ALA A 222 17.78 1.46 10.47
CA ALA A 222 17.17 0.70 11.57
C ALA A 222 18.22 0.10 12.53
N GLN A 223 19.44 -0.12 12.06
CA GLN A 223 20.56 -0.64 12.85
C GLN A 223 21.46 0.46 13.43
N GLU A 224 21.12 1.74 13.22
CA GLU A 224 21.98 2.83 13.64
C GLU A 224 21.95 3.04 15.16
N ALA A 225 23.09 3.46 15.71
CA ALA A 225 23.19 3.78 17.13
C ALA A 225 22.53 5.15 17.41
N PRO A 226 21.57 5.26 18.35
CA PRO A 226 20.88 6.54 18.63
C PRO A 226 21.79 7.69 19.06
N HIS A 227 22.94 7.34 19.66
CA HIS A 227 23.95 8.27 20.16
C HIS A 227 25.01 8.64 19.11
N ARG A 228 25.05 7.91 17.99
CA ARG A 228 25.96 8.12 16.87
C ARG A 228 25.23 7.81 15.54
N PRO A 229 24.25 8.65 15.16
CA PRO A 229 23.54 8.48 13.90
C PRO A 229 24.50 8.60 12.73
N LEU A 230 24.26 7.80 11.69
CA LEU A 230 25.14 7.73 10.53
C LEU A 230 25.02 9.01 9.69
N SER A 231 26.14 9.62 9.34
CA SER A 231 26.20 10.68 8.34
C SER A 231 25.95 10.14 6.93
N ASP A 232 25.52 10.99 5.99
CA ASP A 232 25.30 10.56 4.59
C ASP A 232 26.54 9.89 3.98
N ARG A 233 27.75 10.33 4.37
CA ARG A 233 29.01 9.70 3.92
C ARG A 233 29.19 8.30 4.48
N GLU A 234 28.78 8.06 5.72
CA GLU A 234 28.85 6.73 6.35
C GLU A 234 27.78 5.81 5.76
N ILE A 235 26.57 6.33 5.52
CA ILE A 235 25.50 5.57 4.83
C ILE A 235 25.95 5.12 3.45
N VAL A 236 26.58 6.00 2.65
CA VAL A 236 27.15 5.63 1.35
C VAL A 236 28.17 4.51 1.47
N LYS A 237 29.08 4.56 2.45
CA LYS A 237 30.07 3.49 2.66
C LYS A 237 29.43 2.16 3.04
N GLU A 238 28.39 2.17 3.88
CA GLU A 238 27.66 0.95 4.23
C GLU A 238 26.88 0.38 3.04
N LEU A 239 26.32 1.24 2.18
CA LEU A 239 25.70 0.84 0.93
C LEU A 239 26.70 0.21 -0.05
N GLU A 240 27.88 0.81 -0.19
CA GLU A 240 28.96 0.29 -1.05
C GLU A 240 29.40 -1.11 -0.61
N LYS A 241 29.55 -1.36 0.70
CA LYS A 241 29.85 -2.70 1.24
C LYS A 241 28.79 -3.74 0.87
N LYS A 242 27.55 -3.30 0.69
CA LYS A 242 26.41 -4.15 0.32
C LYS A 242 26.20 -4.25 -1.19
N GLY A 243 27.04 -3.58 -1.99
CA GLY A 243 27.04 -3.63 -3.46
C GLY A 243 26.26 -2.50 -4.14
N PHE A 244 25.82 -1.48 -3.39
CA PHE A 244 25.11 -0.33 -3.94
C PHE A 244 26.04 0.87 -4.07
N HIS A 245 26.28 1.32 -5.30
CA HIS A 245 27.14 2.47 -5.58
C HIS A 245 26.30 3.71 -5.88
N ILE A 246 26.28 4.67 -4.96
CA ILE A 246 25.56 5.93 -5.13
C ILE A 246 26.39 7.14 -4.70
N ALA A 247 26.12 8.29 -5.30
CA ALA A 247 26.74 9.54 -4.87
C ALA A 247 26.15 10.02 -3.53
N ARG A 248 26.96 10.73 -2.73
CA ARG A 248 26.52 11.33 -1.47
C ARG A 248 25.30 12.24 -1.62
N ARG A 249 25.23 13.03 -2.70
CA ARG A 249 24.08 13.91 -2.97
C ARG A 249 22.79 13.12 -3.19
N THR A 250 22.89 12.00 -3.92
CA THR A 250 21.77 11.06 -4.13
C THR A 250 21.32 10.41 -2.82
N CYS A 251 22.28 10.01 -1.96
CA CYS A 251 21.98 9.50 -0.63
C CYS A 251 21.21 10.54 0.22
N ALA A 252 21.63 11.81 0.17
CA ALA A 252 20.96 12.88 0.92
C ALA A 252 19.52 13.12 0.39
N LEU A 253 19.34 13.11 -0.93
CA LEU A 253 18.02 13.22 -1.58
C LEU A 253 17.09 12.08 -1.14
N TYR A 254 17.54 10.83 -1.23
CA TYR A 254 16.72 9.68 -0.82
C TYR A 254 16.42 9.70 0.69
N ARG A 255 17.37 10.14 1.51
CA ARG A 255 17.16 10.34 2.96
C ARG A 255 16.05 11.35 3.22
N GLU A 256 16.03 12.46 2.49
CA GLU A 256 15.02 13.52 2.60
C GLU A 256 13.64 13.03 2.13
N GLU A 257 13.57 12.32 1.01
CA GLU A 257 12.33 11.67 0.52
C GLU A 257 11.76 10.66 1.53
N MET A 258 12.64 10.01 2.31
CA MET A 258 12.24 9.09 3.38
C MET A 258 11.87 9.79 4.69
N GLY A 259 11.92 11.12 4.76
CA GLY A 259 11.62 11.89 5.97
C GLY A 259 12.67 11.76 7.08
N VAL A 260 13.87 11.27 6.77
CA VAL A 260 14.93 11.06 7.76
C VAL A 260 15.74 12.33 7.94
N LEU A 261 15.79 12.86 9.16
CA LEU A 261 16.55 14.08 9.45
C LEU A 261 18.06 13.90 9.24
N PRO A 262 18.81 14.99 8.98
CA PRO A 262 20.27 14.95 8.96
C PRO A 262 20.86 14.39 10.27
N SER A 263 22.04 13.75 10.19
CA SER A 263 22.65 13.07 11.34
C SER A 263 22.84 13.97 12.56
N TYR A 264 23.14 15.26 12.38
CA TYR A 264 23.33 16.19 13.49
C TYR A 264 22.03 16.47 14.28
N LEU A 265 20.86 16.37 13.65
CA LEU A 265 19.55 16.52 14.30
C LEU A 265 19.03 15.20 14.89
N ARG A 266 19.51 14.06 14.42
CA ARG A 266 19.10 12.73 14.92
C ARG A 266 19.82 12.31 16.19
N LYS A 267 20.91 12.99 16.55
CA LYS A 267 21.76 12.60 17.68
C LYS A 267 21.03 12.88 18.99
N LYS A 268 20.64 11.82 19.71
CA LYS A 268 20.10 11.96 21.07
C LYS A 268 21.22 12.31 22.04
N LEU A 269 20.96 13.27 22.93
CA LEU A 269 21.86 13.57 24.04
C LEU A 269 21.90 12.36 24.99
N LYS A 270 23.07 12.04 25.55
CA LYS A 270 23.15 11.05 26.63
C LYS A 270 22.38 11.63 27.82
N GLU A 271 21.30 10.99 28.23
CA GLU A 271 20.74 11.20 29.58
C GLU A 271 21.86 10.85 30.57
N LYS A 272 22.16 11.81 31.45
CA LYS A 272 23.19 11.71 32.49
C LYS A 272 22.69 10.91 33.67
#